data_AF-A0A8H7THH2-F1
#
_entry.id   AF-A0A8H7THH2-F1
#
_cell.length_a   1.000
_cell.length_b   1.000
_cell.length_c   1.000
_cell.angle_alpha   90.00
_cell.angle_beta   90.00
_cell.angle_gamma   90.00
#
_symmetry.space_group_name_H-M   'P 1'
#
loop_
_entity.id
_entity.type
_entity.pdbx_description
1 polymer ?
#
loop_
_entity_poly.entity_id
_entity_poly.type
_entity_poly.pdbx_seq_one_letter_code
_entity_poly.pdbx_strand_id
1 'polypeptide(L)'
;MRRSHTYLQTSISESQDDNSSSVLVQKIKLNPILSEIAQLNRQLAENVLSPHETHAATEALALRLDEWQQQLPEPLTNIPENLFAQSASGSGGVFVALHIGFYHFSQLLYFYYLHQSISSYPAAESNVFAGRCRESSTALCELLYAAQALPGAEVYYSMVGHALVISSTVQLHILLFTDDENESYSARQRLEKNFVILSKFQKLWRTVDHSFARFQEFHGACMRTKADLEDPRTTFRMDKWMIQFLMEYSKPLEQRADLQYRSPADSTGSNFYESDTVVRGYESEFRQWTSTELGIDFEGAWD
;
A
#
# COMPACT_ATOMS: atom_id res chain seq x y z
N MET A 1 57.56 17.90 45.38
CA MET A 1 57.87 18.57 44.09
C MET A 1 58.55 17.53 43.21
N ARG A 2 58.13 17.13 42.00
CA ARG A 2 57.12 17.56 41.02
C ARG A 2 56.40 16.28 40.54
N ARG A 3 55.08 16.30 40.35
CA ARG A 3 54.34 15.23 39.67
C ARG A 3 54.15 15.62 38.20
N SER A 4 54.52 14.71 37.31
CA SER A 4 54.26 14.75 35.87
C SER A 4 52.75 14.68 35.62
N HIS A 5 52.21 15.61 34.83
CA HIS A 5 50.85 15.54 34.30
C HIS A 5 50.91 14.96 32.90
N THR A 6 50.41 13.73 32.77
CA THR A 6 50.18 13.03 31.51
C THR A 6 48.71 13.23 31.11
N TYR A 7 48.53 13.70 29.87
CA TYR A 7 47.37 13.70 28.99
C TYR A 7 46.03 13.11 29.50
N LEU A 8 44.98 13.94 29.44
CA LEU A 8 43.61 13.51 29.12
C LEU A 8 43.25 14.13 27.76
N GLN A 9 43.46 13.35 26.71
CA GLN A 9 42.84 13.58 25.40
C GLN A 9 41.58 12.70 25.42
N THR A 10 40.47 13.27 25.83
CA THR A 10 39.17 12.61 25.75
C THR A 10 38.74 12.60 24.29
N SER A 11 38.64 11.40 23.74
CA SER A 11 38.25 11.08 22.38
C SER A 11 36.90 11.71 22.04
N ILE A 12 36.90 12.70 21.17
CA ILE A 12 35.73 13.18 20.44
C ILE A 12 35.62 12.29 19.20
N SER A 13 35.07 11.08 19.34
CA SER A 13 34.89 10.16 18.21
C SER A 13 33.73 9.17 18.37
N GLU A 14 32.74 9.46 19.24
CA GLU A 14 31.58 8.59 19.45
C GLU A 14 30.24 9.20 18.98
N SER A 15 30.21 10.41 18.44
CA SER A 15 28.94 11.12 18.15
C SER A 15 28.51 11.19 16.69
N GLN A 16 29.28 10.62 15.75
CA GLN A 16 28.92 10.66 14.31
C GLN A 16 28.25 9.37 13.80
N ASP A 17 28.58 8.20 14.35
CA ASP A 17 27.99 6.92 13.93
C ASP A 17 26.60 6.65 14.53
N ASP A 18 26.28 7.24 15.68
CA ASP A 18 25.00 7.00 16.37
C ASP A 18 23.81 7.69 15.65
N ASN A 19 24.08 8.77 14.92
CA ASN A 19 23.03 9.55 14.24
C ASN A 19 22.57 8.92 12.91
N SER A 20 23.45 8.16 12.22
CA SER A 20 23.10 7.50 10.96
C SER A 20 22.18 6.29 11.17
N SER A 21 22.26 5.67 12.35
CA SER A 21 21.45 4.52 12.80
C SER A 21 20.09 4.92 13.38
N SER A 22 19.76 6.22 13.38
CA SER A 22 18.47 6.71 13.86
C SER A 22 17.38 6.52 12.80
N VAL A 23 16.29 5.86 13.17
CA VAL A 23 15.08 5.71 12.34
C VAL A 23 14.57 7.08 11.86
N LEU A 24 14.63 8.10 12.72
CA LEU A 24 14.17 9.44 12.39
C LEU A 24 15.01 10.09 11.28
N VAL A 25 16.33 9.90 11.32
CA VAL A 25 17.23 10.39 10.27
C VAL A 25 16.92 9.70 8.94
N GLN A 26 16.66 8.40 8.95
CA GLN A 26 16.28 7.67 7.73
C GLN A 26 14.93 8.14 7.18
N LYS A 27 13.95 8.43 8.04
CA LYS A 27 12.67 9.06 7.62
C LYS A 27 12.89 10.44 6.98
N ILE A 28 13.78 11.27 7.53
CA ILE A 28 14.11 12.58 6.96
C ILE A 28 14.72 12.44 5.56
N LYS A 29 15.61 11.46 5.36
CA LYS A 29 16.22 11.18 4.06
C LYS A 29 15.22 10.63 3.04
N LEU A 30 14.27 9.81 3.48
CA LEU A 30 13.25 9.20 2.61
C LEU A 30 12.18 10.22 2.18
N ASN A 31 11.75 11.10 3.08
CA ASN A 31 10.62 12.02 2.88
C ASN A 31 10.64 12.82 1.56
N PRO A 32 11.77 13.42 1.12
CA PRO A 32 11.84 14.12 -0.16
C PRO A 32 11.45 13.23 -1.35
N ILE A 33 11.93 11.98 -1.37
CA ILE A 33 11.61 11.00 -2.42
C ILE A 33 10.10 10.71 -2.41
N LEU A 34 9.51 10.50 -1.23
CA LEU A 34 8.07 10.24 -1.09
C LEU A 34 7.22 11.42 -1.58
N SER A 35 7.65 12.64 -1.29
CA SER A 35 6.97 13.86 -1.74
C SER A 35 6.98 14.00 -3.26
N GLU A 36 8.10 13.66 -3.91
CA GLU A 36 8.22 13.68 -5.37
C GLU A 36 7.36 12.59 -6.02
N ILE A 37 7.27 11.40 -5.42
CA ILE A 37 6.34 10.34 -5.88
C ILE A 37 4.88 10.81 -5.82
N ALA A 38 4.48 11.48 -4.73
CA ALA A 38 3.14 12.05 -4.62
C ALA A 38 2.88 13.13 -5.68
N GLN A 39 3.90 13.92 -6.02
CA GLN A 39 3.81 14.95 -7.06
C GLN A 39 3.67 14.34 -8.45
N LEU A 40 4.48 13.32 -8.78
CA LEU A 40 4.39 12.59 -10.04
C LEU A 40 2.98 12.00 -10.23
N ASN A 41 2.44 11.35 -9.19
CA ASN A 41 1.09 10.81 -9.24
C ASN A 41 0.01 11.88 -9.48
N ARG A 42 0.16 13.09 -8.92
CA ARG A 42 -0.76 14.20 -9.22
C ARG A 42 -0.66 14.65 -10.68
N GLN A 43 0.56 14.78 -11.21
CA GLN A 43 0.78 15.20 -12.61
C GLN A 43 0.24 14.17 -13.62
N LEU A 44 0.31 12.88 -13.29
CA LEU A 44 -0.33 11.81 -14.07
C LEU A 44 -1.85 11.99 -14.18
N ALA A 45 -2.51 12.37 -13.09
CA ALA A 45 -3.97 12.57 -13.05
C ALA A 45 -4.43 13.70 -13.95
N GLU A 46 -3.61 14.73 -14.03
CA GLU A 46 -3.86 15.94 -14.80
C GLU A 46 -3.48 15.76 -16.28
N ASN A 47 -3.01 14.56 -16.68
CA ASN A 47 -2.48 14.26 -18.00
C ASN A 47 -1.42 15.28 -18.46
N VAL A 48 -0.61 15.77 -17.50
CA VAL A 48 0.41 16.79 -17.76
C VAL A 48 1.66 16.18 -18.40
N LEU A 49 1.97 14.92 -18.06
CA LEU A 49 3.16 14.22 -18.52
C LEU A 49 2.82 13.25 -19.66
N SER A 50 3.71 13.17 -20.65
CA SER A 50 3.69 12.09 -21.63
C SER A 50 4.10 10.76 -21.01
N PRO A 51 3.80 9.61 -21.65
CA PRO A 51 4.25 8.30 -21.18
C PRO A 51 5.78 8.20 -21.04
N HIS A 52 6.54 8.85 -21.93
CA HIS A 52 8.00 8.86 -21.88
C HIS A 52 8.54 9.67 -20.69
N GLU A 53 7.99 10.85 -20.43
CA GLU A 53 8.37 11.68 -19.26
C GLU A 53 8.00 10.98 -17.95
N THR A 54 6.84 10.33 -17.91
CA THR A 54 6.41 9.48 -16.79
C THR A 54 7.42 8.39 -16.52
N HIS A 55 7.86 7.69 -17.57
CA HIS A 55 8.81 6.60 -17.44
C HIS A 55 10.15 7.05 -16.90
N ALA A 56 10.73 8.09 -17.50
CA ALA A 56 12.01 8.66 -17.04
C ALA A 56 11.93 9.14 -15.58
N ALA A 57 10.83 9.79 -15.18
CA ALA A 57 10.61 10.21 -13.79
C ALA A 57 10.47 9.02 -12.84
N THR A 58 9.78 7.95 -13.27
CA THR A 58 9.63 6.72 -12.49
C THR A 58 10.99 6.07 -12.25
N GLU A 59 11.81 5.93 -13.30
CA GLU A 59 13.14 5.33 -13.23
C GLU A 59 14.07 6.11 -12.29
N ALA A 60 14.08 7.45 -12.40
CA ALA A 60 14.90 8.30 -11.53
C ALA A 60 14.49 8.18 -10.04
N LEU A 61 13.19 8.12 -9.74
CA LEU A 61 12.70 7.92 -8.38
C LEU A 61 12.96 6.50 -7.87
N ALA A 62 12.85 5.50 -8.74
CA ALA A 62 13.14 4.11 -8.42
C ALA A 62 14.60 3.92 -7.99
N LEU A 63 15.55 4.51 -8.75
CA LEU A 63 16.97 4.47 -8.42
C LEU A 63 17.23 5.08 -7.04
N ARG A 64 16.61 6.21 -6.72
CA ARG A 64 16.78 6.87 -5.41
C ARG A 64 16.18 6.07 -4.25
N LEU A 65 15.06 5.37 -4.48
CA LEU A 65 14.51 4.43 -3.49
C LEU A 65 15.46 3.27 -3.26
N ASP A 66 16.03 2.70 -4.33
CA ASP A 66 16.98 1.59 -4.27
C ASP A 66 18.26 2.00 -3.53
N GLU A 67 18.82 3.16 -3.85
CA GLU A 67 19.96 3.74 -3.15
C GLU A 67 19.68 3.97 -1.67
N TRP A 68 18.52 4.54 -1.34
CA TRP A 68 18.12 4.75 0.06
C TRP A 68 18.01 3.42 0.81
N GLN A 69 17.39 2.40 0.20
CA GLN A 69 17.22 1.09 0.82
C GLN A 69 18.57 0.37 1.01
N GLN A 70 19.47 0.45 0.03
CA GLN A 70 20.82 -0.14 0.11
C GLN A 70 21.71 0.53 1.15
N GLN A 71 21.48 1.81 1.43
CA GLN A 71 22.22 2.58 2.43
C GLN A 71 21.60 2.51 3.83
N LEU A 72 20.52 1.74 4.02
CA LEU A 72 19.96 1.53 5.35
C LEU A 72 20.99 0.82 6.25
N PRO A 73 21.25 1.34 7.46
CA PRO A 73 22.02 0.63 8.46
C PRO A 73 21.40 -0.74 8.75
N GLU A 74 22.25 -1.75 8.97
CA GLU A 74 21.80 -3.13 9.18
C GLU A 74 20.66 -3.25 10.22
N PRO A 75 20.71 -2.60 11.40
CA PRO A 75 19.65 -2.72 12.42
C PRO A 75 18.30 -2.11 12.02
N LEU A 76 18.27 -1.37 10.91
CA LEU A 76 17.09 -0.72 10.35
C LEU A 76 16.56 -1.43 9.11
N THR A 77 17.21 -2.49 8.63
CA THR A 77 16.72 -3.27 7.50
C THR A 77 15.48 -4.08 7.89
N ASN A 78 14.52 -4.23 6.97
CA ASN A 78 13.27 -4.95 7.22
C ASN A 78 13.47 -6.47 7.18
N ILE A 79 13.98 -7.03 8.28
CA ILE A 79 14.08 -8.47 8.52
C ILE A 79 13.47 -8.82 9.88
N PRO A 80 12.99 -10.07 10.09
CA PRO A 80 12.34 -10.47 11.33
C PRO A 80 13.16 -10.20 12.60
N GLU A 81 14.46 -10.41 12.54
CA GLU A 81 15.40 -10.20 13.65
C GLU A 81 15.42 -8.74 14.10
N ASN A 82 15.45 -7.82 13.13
CA ASN A 82 15.46 -6.39 13.41
C ASN A 82 14.11 -5.89 13.90
N LEU A 83 13.01 -6.37 13.32
CA LEU A 83 11.68 -6.05 13.83
C LEU A 83 11.55 -6.46 15.31
N PHE A 84 12.02 -7.66 15.66
CA PHE A 84 12.05 -8.14 17.05
C PHE A 84 12.93 -7.25 17.95
N ALA A 85 14.16 -6.97 17.54
CA ALA A 85 15.09 -6.15 18.31
C ALA A 85 14.56 -4.72 18.54
N GLN A 86 13.98 -4.10 17.50
CA GLN A 86 13.38 -2.76 17.59
C GLN A 86 12.14 -2.75 18.47
N SER A 87 11.32 -3.81 18.43
CA SER A 87 10.17 -3.94 19.32
C SER A 87 10.62 -4.05 20.79
N ALA A 88 11.61 -4.89 21.06
CA ALA A 88 12.16 -5.08 22.41
C ALA A 88 12.79 -3.81 22.99
N SER A 89 13.32 -2.91 22.14
CA SER A 89 13.87 -1.62 22.54
C SER A 89 12.83 -0.49 22.61
N GLY A 90 11.55 -0.78 22.38
CA GLY A 90 10.45 0.20 22.39
C GLY A 90 10.37 1.09 21.14
N SER A 91 11.10 0.74 20.08
CA SER A 91 11.15 1.48 18.81
C SER A 91 10.40 0.78 17.66
N GLY A 92 9.76 -0.36 17.93
CA GLY A 92 9.09 -1.20 16.93
C GLY A 92 8.08 -0.44 16.07
N GLY A 93 7.16 0.31 16.69
CA GLY A 93 6.17 1.09 15.94
C GLY A 93 6.77 2.14 14.98
N VAL A 94 7.90 2.77 15.36
CA VAL A 94 8.56 3.77 14.51
C VAL A 94 9.32 3.10 13.36
N PHE A 95 9.95 1.95 13.63
CA PHE A 95 10.57 1.09 12.63
C PHE A 95 9.55 0.62 11.59
N VAL A 96 8.40 0.09 12.04
CA VAL A 96 7.32 -0.35 11.14
C VAL A 96 6.79 0.83 10.32
N ALA A 97 6.61 2.01 10.94
CA ALA A 97 6.16 3.19 10.21
C ALA A 97 7.15 3.67 9.13
N LEU A 98 8.46 3.51 9.33
CA LEU A 98 9.45 3.81 8.30
C LEU A 98 9.23 2.92 7.07
N HIS A 99 9.17 1.61 7.26
CA HIS A 99 9.04 0.65 6.18
C HIS A 99 7.66 0.67 5.52
N ILE A 100 6.58 0.92 6.27
CA ILE A 100 5.25 1.18 5.69
C ILE A 100 5.31 2.39 4.75
N GLY A 101 5.98 3.47 5.14
CA GLY A 101 6.18 4.64 4.28
C GLY A 101 6.90 4.27 2.99
N PHE A 102 7.99 3.52 3.08
CA PHE A 102 8.72 3.03 1.91
C PHE A 102 7.82 2.19 0.98
N TYR A 103 7.22 1.09 1.48
CA TYR A 103 6.43 0.20 0.63
C TYR A 103 5.15 0.82 0.09
N HIS A 104 4.50 1.70 0.86
CA HIS A 104 3.29 2.38 0.40
C HIS A 104 3.60 3.29 -0.80
N PHE A 105 4.64 4.12 -0.70
CA PHE A 105 4.99 5.01 -1.80
C PHE A 105 5.64 4.28 -2.97
N SER A 106 6.35 3.18 -2.75
CA SER A 106 6.78 2.29 -3.85
C SER A 106 5.58 1.75 -4.64
N GLN A 107 4.50 1.34 -3.96
CA GLN A 107 3.26 0.95 -4.65
C GLN A 107 2.71 2.10 -5.47
N LEU A 108 2.62 3.31 -4.91
CA LEU A 108 2.13 4.49 -5.63
C LEU A 108 3.00 4.88 -6.83
N LEU A 109 4.32 4.72 -6.74
CA LEU A 109 5.24 5.00 -7.86
C LEU A 109 4.99 4.05 -9.03
N TYR A 110 4.77 2.76 -8.74
CA TYR A 110 4.69 1.74 -9.76
C TYR A 110 3.26 1.36 -10.17
N PHE A 111 2.22 1.87 -9.48
CA PHE A 111 0.83 1.50 -9.71
C PHE A 111 0.40 1.69 -11.17
N TYR A 112 0.88 2.78 -11.80
CA TYR A 112 0.64 3.08 -13.22
C TYR A 112 0.96 1.91 -14.15
N TYR A 113 1.99 1.13 -13.82
CA TYR A 113 2.45 0.03 -14.65
C TYR A 113 1.62 -1.24 -14.48
N LEU A 114 0.75 -1.35 -13.46
CA LEU A 114 -0.19 -2.48 -13.35
C LEU A 114 -1.19 -2.53 -14.53
N HIS A 115 -1.51 -1.36 -15.11
CA HIS A 115 -2.29 -1.28 -16.35
C HIS A 115 -1.39 -1.45 -17.59
N GLN A 116 -0.22 -0.78 -17.61
CA GLN A 116 0.63 -0.67 -18.81
C GLN A 116 1.57 -1.85 -19.07
N SER A 117 1.80 -2.75 -18.11
CA SER A 117 2.53 -4.01 -18.32
C SER A 117 1.93 -4.88 -19.44
N ILE A 118 0.77 -4.48 -19.96
CA ILE A 118 -0.02 -5.20 -20.95
C ILE A 118 -0.13 -4.40 -22.27
N SER A 119 0.26 -3.11 -22.32
CA SER A 119 0.11 -2.25 -23.51
C SER A 119 1.28 -1.28 -23.75
N SER A 120 2.04 -1.54 -24.82
CA SER A 120 2.69 -0.55 -25.72
C SER A 120 3.93 0.29 -25.32
N TYR A 121 4.51 0.15 -24.12
CA TYR A 121 5.92 0.56 -23.86
C TYR A 121 6.84 -0.66 -24.06
N PRO A 122 8.20 -0.60 -24.11
CA PRO A 122 8.99 -1.83 -24.14
C PRO A 122 8.55 -2.74 -22.99
N ALA A 123 7.87 -3.84 -23.34
CA ALA A 123 7.02 -4.57 -22.39
C ALA A 123 7.82 -5.07 -21.17
N ALA A 124 9.12 -5.33 -21.37
CA ALA A 124 10.04 -5.75 -20.33
C ALA A 124 10.15 -4.75 -19.17
N GLU A 125 10.36 -3.46 -19.43
CA GLU A 125 10.57 -2.46 -18.37
C GLU A 125 9.27 -2.15 -17.61
N SER A 126 8.14 -2.11 -18.32
CA SER A 126 6.83 -1.97 -17.68
C SER A 126 6.49 -3.18 -16.81
N ASN A 127 6.87 -4.39 -17.23
CA ASN A 127 6.73 -5.60 -16.42
C ASN A 127 7.59 -5.55 -15.16
N VAL A 128 8.80 -4.99 -15.23
CA VAL A 128 9.67 -4.81 -14.05
C VAL A 128 8.99 -3.90 -13.02
N PHE A 129 8.49 -2.74 -13.43
CA PHE A 129 7.81 -1.84 -12.48
C PHE A 129 6.50 -2.44 -11.95
N ALA A 130 5.70 -3.11 -12.78
CA ALA A 130 4.52 -3.83 -12.30
C ALA A 130 4.88 -4.91 -11.27
N GLY A 131 5.97 -5.66 -11.50
CA GLY A 131 6.53 -6.61 -10.53
C GLY A 131 6.90 -5.94 -9.21
N ARG A 132 7.63 -4.83 -9.26
CA ARG A 132 7.99 -4.03 -8.07
C ARG A 132 6.78 -3.49 -7.31
N CYS A 133 5.69 -3.15 -8.00
CA CYS A 133 4.43 -2.76 -7.37
C CYS A 133 3.84 -3.93 -6.55
N ARG A 134 3.78 -5.12 -7.16
CA ARG A 134 3.30 -6.36 -6.52
C ARG A 134 4.15 -6.74 -5.32
N GLU A 135 5.48 -6.74 -5.47
CA GLU A 135 6.43 -7.02 -4.39
C GLU A 135 6.26 -6.04 -3.22
N SER A 136 6.14 -4.75 -3.50
CA SER A 136 5.94 -3.73 -2.45
C SER A 136 4.61 -3.92 -1.71
N SER A 137 3.54 -4.29 -2.41
CA SER A 137 2.25 -4.64 -1.79
C SER A 137 2.37 -5.85 -0.87
N THR A 138 3.00 -6.91 -1.36
CA THR A 138 3.24 -8.15 -0.60
C THR A 138 4.07 -7.88 0.66
N ALA A 139 5.18 -7.14 0.51
CA ALA A 139 6.05 -6.80 1.63
C ALA A 139 5.35 -5.92 2.68
N LEU A 140 4.50 -4.98 2.25
CA LEU A 140 3.68 -4.18 3.18
C LEU A 140 2.72 -5.06 3.98
N CYS A 141 2.01 -5.97 3.30
CA CYS A 141 1.08 -6.89 3.95
C CYS A 141 1.81 -7.75 5.00
N GLU A 142 2.92 -8.36 4.61
CA GLU A 142 3.70 -9.26 5.47
C GLU A 142 4.31 -8.53 6.68
N LEU A 143 4.87 -7.33 6.47
CA LEU A 143 5.35 -6.47 7.57
C LEU A 143 4.23 -6.15 8.55
N LEU A 144 3.05 -5.75 8.06
CA LEU A 144 1.94 -5.39 8.94
C LEU A 144 1.45 -6.59 9.74
N TYR A 145 1.40 -7.78 9.14
CA TYR A 145 1.01 -9.00 9.85
C TYR A 145 2.00 -9.34 10.96
N ALA A 146 3.30 -9.28 10.66
CA ALA A 146 4.35 -9.51 11.64
C ALA A 146 4.29 -8.49 12.78
N ALA A 147 4.09 -7.21 12.46
CA ALA A 147 3.97 -6.14 13.44
C ALA A 147 2.75 -6.33 14.37
N GLN A 148 1.60 -6.76 13.84
CA GLN A 148 0.39 -7.02 14.65
C GLN A 148 0.54 -8.23 15.57
N ALA A 149 1.40 -9.18 15.23
CA ALA A 149 1.66 -10.37 16.05
C ALA A 149 2.73 -10.13 17.14
N LEU A 150 3.41 -8.97 17.11
CA LEU A 150 4.56 -8.69 17.97
C LEU A 150 4.28 -7.51 18.91
N PRO A 151 4.22 -7.74 20.24
CA PRO A 151 4.05 -6.68 21.22
C PRO A 151 5.15 -5.62 21.15
N GLY A 152 4.77 -4.35 21.06
CA GLY A 152 5.67 -3.19 20.94
C GLY A 152 5.93 -2.72 19.50
N ALA A 153 5.46 -3.48 18.50
CA ALA A 153 5.60 -3.14 17.08
C ALA A 153 4.27 -2.74 16.43
N GLU A 154 3.16 -2.84 17.15
CA GLU A 154 1.85 -2.61 16.59
C GLU A 154 1.67 -1.16 16.15
N VAL A 155 1.08 -0.98 14.98
CA VAL A 155 0.79 0.34 14.40
C VAL A 155 -0.70 0.44 14.13
N TYR A 156 -1.33 1.46 14.68
CA TYR A 156 -2.79 1.65 14.59
C TYR A 156 -3.16 3.06 14.15
N TYR A 157 -2.37 3.74 13.33
CA TYR A 157 -2.76 5.08 12.83
C TYR A 157 -3.47 4.96 11.47
N SER A 158 -4.38 5.90 11.18
CA SER A 158 -5.28 5.85 10.02
C SER A 158 -4.58 5.66 8.67
N MET A 159 -3.38 6.21 8.50
CA MET A 159 -2.59 6.07 7.27
C MET A 159 -2.17 4.61 7.00
N VAL A 160 -2.00 3.76 8.03
CA VAL A 160 -1.76 2.33 7.84
C VAL A 160 -2.97 1.67 7.20
N GLY A 161 -4.19 2.04 7.61
CA GLY A 161 -5.42 1.56 7.00
C GLY A 161 -5.52 1.94 5.52
N HIS A 162 -5.18 3.18 5.18
CA HIS A 162 -5.12 3.61 3.77
C HIS A 162 -4.08 2.83 2.97
N ALA A 163 -2.87 2.72 3.48
CA ALA A 163 -1.81 1.97 2.81
C ALA A 163 -2.20 0.50 2.57
N LEU A 164 -2.89 -0.12 3.54
CA LEU A 164 -3.39 -1.49 3.43
C LEU A 164 -4.53 -1.63 2.40
N VAL A 165 -5.39 -0.62 2.24
CA VAL A 165 -6.40 -0.59 1.16
C VAL A 165 -5.74 -0.54 -0.21
N ILE A 166 -4.68 0.27 -0.38
CA ILE A 166 -3.92 0.31 -1.64
C ILE A 166 -3.27 -1.06 -1.89
N SER A 167 -2.65 -1.67 -0.88
CA SER A 167 -2.07 -3.01 -1.02
C SER A 167 -3.12 -4.05 -1.37
N SER A 168 -4.31 -3.99 -0.77
CA SER A 168 -5.44 -4.88 -1.12
C SER A 168 -5.88 -4.70 -2.57
N THR A 169 -5.83 -3.48 -3.11
CA THR A 169 -6.12 -3.23 -4.53
C THR A 169 -5.09 -3.87 -5.45
N VAL A 170 -3.81 -3.82 -5.08
CA VAL A 170 -2.75 -4.51 -5.81
C VAL A 170 -2.89 -6.04 -5.68
N GLN A 171 -3.28 -6.56 -4.51
CA GLN A 171 -3.54 -8.00 -4.36
C GLN A 171 -4.76 -8.45 -5.19
N LEU A 172 -5.78 -7.60 -5.31
CA LEU A 172 -6.91 -7.84 -6.21
C LEU A 172 -6.47 -7.85 -7.69
N HIS A 173 -5.56 -6.95 -8.08
CA HIS A 173 -4.94 -7.00 -9.41
C HIS A 173 -4.25 -8.34 -9.66
N ILE A 174 -3.41 -8.80 -8.73
CA ILE A 174 -2.74 -10.11 -8.83
C ILE A 174 -3.77 -11.21 -9.00
N LEU A 175 -4.77 -11.25 -8.12
CA LEU A 175 -5.83 -12.26 -8.11
C LEU A 175 -6.61 -12.32 -9.43
N LEU A 176 -6.86 -11.17 -10.06
CA LEU A 176 -7.65 -11.06 -11.29
C LEU A 176 -6.86 -11.34 -12.58
N PHE A 177 -5.53 -11.13 -12.58
CA PHE A 177 -4.75 -11.11 -13.81
C PHE A 177 -3.51 -12.02 -13.80
N THR A 178 -3.17 -12.67 -12.69
CA THR A 178 -2.11 -13.68 -12.71
C THR A 178 -2.61 -14.99 -13.33
N ASP A 179 -1.76 -15.63 -14.12
CA ASP A 179 -1.97 -16.97 -14.65
C ASP A 179 -1.40 -18.06 -13.70
N ASP A 180 -0.67 -17.66 -12.64
CA ASP A 180 -0.09 -18.59 -11.65
C ASP A 180 -1.09 -18.85 -10.51
N GLU A 181 -1.55 -20.10 -10.40
CA GLU A 181 -2.48 -20.52 -9.35
C GLU A 181 -1.95 -20.30 -7.92
N ASN A 182 -0.63 -20.41 -7.70
CA ASN A 182 -0.03 -20.18 -6.38
C ASN A 182 -0.02 -18.69 -6.02
N GLU A 183 0.26 -17.83 -7.00
CA GLU A 183 0.17 -16.38 -6.81
C GLU A 183 -1.28 -15.96 -6.55
N SER A 184 -2.23 -16.52 -7.31
CA SER A 184 -3.67 -16.31 -7.13
C SER A 184 -4.11 -16.73 -5.71
N TYR A 185 -3.70 -17.92 -5.27
CA TYR A 185 -3.97 -18.41 -3.93
C TYR A 185 -3.39 -17.51 -2.84
N SER A 186 -2.13 -17.11 -2.98
CA SER A 186 -1.45 -16.26 -2.00
C SER A 186 -2.06 -14.85 -1.94
N ALA A 187 -2.44 -14.27 -3.09
CA ALA A 187 -3.10 -12.98 -3.17
C ALA A 187 -4.46 -13.01 -2.46
N ARG A 188 -5.21 -14.11 -2.60
CA ARG A 188 -6.48 -14.33 -1.90
C ARG A 188 -6.29 -14.35 -0.38
N GLN A 189 -5.34 -15.14 0.12
CA GLN A 189 -5.06 -15.21 1.56
C GLN A 189 -4.66 -13.84 2.13
N ARG A 190 -3.92 -13.03 1.36
CA ARG A 190 -3.55 -11.67 1.77
C ARG A 190 -4.76 -10.74 1.79
N LEU A 191 -5.65 -10.82 0.79
CA LEU A 191 -6.90 -10.05 0.78
C LEU A 191 -7.77 -10.34 2.00
N GLU A 192 -7.92 -11.62 2.36
CA GLU A 192 -8.67 -12.04 3.55
C GLU A 192 -8.07 -11.44 4.83
N LYS A 193 -6.76 -11.66 5.04
CA LYS A 193 -6.05 -11.12 6.21
C LYS A 193 -6.12 -9.59 6.27
N ASN A 194 -5.97 -8.93 5.13
CA ASN A 194 -6.10 -7.47 5.04
C ASN A 194 -7.48 -7.02 5.47
N PHE A 195 -8.54 -7.70 5.03
CA PHE A 195 -9.91 -7.36 5.42
C PHE A 195 -10.12 -7.55 6.93
N VAL A 196 -9.61 -8.64 7.53
CA VAL A 196 -9.66 -8.82 9.01
C VAL A 196 -9.04 -7.62 9.73
N ILE A 197 -7.89 -7.14 9.25
CA ILE A 197 -7.18 -6.00 9.84
C ILE A 197 -7.95 -4.71 9.60
N LEU A 198 -8.46 -4.47 8.39
CA LEU A 198 -9.24 -3.28 8.06
C LEU A 198 -10.50 -3.17 8.91
N SER A 199 -11.22 -4.28 9.13
CA SER A 199 -12.40 -4.33 10.01
C SER A 199 -12.06 -4.01 11.47
N LYS A 200 -10.86 -4.37 11.94
CA LYS A 200 -10.38 -3.94 13.27
C LYS A 200 -10.07 -2.44 13.30
N PHE A 201 -9.47 -1.92 12.23
CA PHE A 201 -9.14 -0.49 12.12
C PHE A 201 -10.37 0.41 12.03
N GLN A 202 -11.46 -0.03 11.39
CA GLN A 202 -12.74 0.69 11.35
C GLN A 202 -13.30 0.96 12.75
N LYS A 203 -13.19 -0.02 13.66
CA LYS A 203 -13.62 0.13 15.06
C LYS A 203 -12.84 1.23 15.79
N LEU A 204 -11.61 1.54 15.33
CA LEU A 204 -10.73 2.53 15.94
C LEU A 204 -10.81 3.90 15.24
N TRP A 205 -11.03 3.92 13.93
CA TRP A 205 -10.95 5.14 13.11
C TRP A 205 -12.08 5.24 12.09
N ARG A 206 -12.94 6.25 12.23
CA ARG A 206 -13.96 6.58 11.22
C ARG A 206 -13.38 6.88 9.84
N THR A 207 -12.15 7.39 9.76
CA THR A 207 -11.49 7.65 8.47
C THR A 207 -11.25 6.36 7.67
N VAL A 208 -11.10 5.22 8.35
CA VAL A 208 -10.92 3.93 7.68
C VAL A 208 -12.24 3.44 7.06
N ASP A 209 -13.39 3.90 7.55
CA ASP A 209 -14.69 3.66 6.89
C ASP A 209 -14.69 4.22 5.47
N HIS A 210 -14.10 5.42 5.28
CA HIS A 210 -13.93 5.99 3.95
C HIS A 210 -12.97 5.15 3.12
N SER A 211 -11.76 4.84 3.60
CA SER A 211 -10.81 4.00 2.84
C SER A 211 -11.42 2.64 2.46
N PHE A 212 -12.19 2.03 3.34
CA PHE A 212 -12.87 0.79 3.07
C PHE A 212 -14.00 0.94 2.05
N ALA A 213 -14.86 1.95 2.18
CA ALA A 213 -15.89 2.25 1.18
C ALA A 213 -15.30 2.46 -0.22
N ARG A 214 -14.12 3.11 -0.30
CA ARG A 214 -13.39 3.27 -1.56
C ARG A 214 -12.93 1.93 -2.13
N PHE A 215 -12.47 1.01 -1.28
CA PHE A 215 -12.13 -0.35 -1.71
C PHE A 215 -13.35 -1.10 -2.23
N GLN A 216 -14.51 -0.95 -1.59
CA GLN A 216 -15.78 -1.52 -2.06
C GLN A 216 -16.15 -1.00 -3.45
N GLU A 217 -16.06 0.31 -3.65
CA GLU A 217 -16.31 0.93 -4.97
C GLU A 217 -15.32 0.46 -6.03
N PHE A 218 -14.04 0.32 -5.68
CA PHE A 218 -13.03 -0.22 -6.57
C PHE A 218 -13.31 -1.66 -6.98
N HIS A 219 -13.59 -2.52 -5.99
CA HIS A 219 -13.96 -3.91 -6.23
C HIS A 219 -15.23 -3.99 -7.11
N GLY A 220 -16.26 -3.21 -6.79
CA GLY A 220 -17.47 -3.10 -7.60
C GLY A 220 -17.21 -2.65 -9.03
N ALA A 221 -16.26 -1.73 -9.25
CA ALA A 221 -15.85 -1.31 -10.59
C ALA A 221 -15.16 -2.44 -11.37
N CYS A 222 -14.27 -3.21 -10.74
CA CYS A 222 -13.69 -4.40 -11.36
C CYS A 222 -14.77 -5.41 -11.77
N MET A 223 -15.79 -5.59 -10.93
CA MET A 223 -16.89 -6.52 -11.16
C MET A 223 -17.81 -6.11 -12.31
N ARG A 224 -18.19 -4.84 -12.37
CA ARG A 224 -19.03 -4.32 -13.46
C ARG A 224 -18.32 -4.46 -14.81
N THR A 225 -17.06 -4.06 -14.88
CA THR A 225 -16.24 -4.20 -16.10
C THR A 225 -16.20 -5.66 -16.58
N LYS A 226 -16.02 -6.63 -15.67
CA LYS A 226 -16.04 -8.07 -15.99
C LYS A 226 -17.41 -8.51 -16.53
N ALA A 227 -18.51 -8.06 -15.93
CA ALA A 227 -19.87 -8.42 -16.33
C ALA A 227 -20.27 -7.83 -17.69
N ASP A 228 -19.82 -6.61 -18.00
CA ASP A 228 -20.11 -5.92 -19.25
C ASP A 228 -19.24 -6.41 -20.43
N LEU A 229 -18.50 -7.52 -20.25
CA LEU A 229 -17.54 -8.09 -21.20
C LEU A 229 -16.43 -7.11 -21.63
N GLU A 230 -16.28 -6.02 -20.89
CA GLU A 230 -15.17 -5.09 -21.04
C GLU A 230 -13.93 -5.65 -20.34
N ASP A 231 -12.78 -5.19 -20.78
CA ASP A 231 -11.50 -5.61 -20.21
C ASP A 231 -11.36 -5.08 -18.77
N PRO A 232 -11.34 -5.95 -17.71
CA PRO A 232 -11.26 -5.51 -16.32
C PRO A 232 -10.03 -4.64 -16.02
N ARG A 233 -8.99 -4.72 -16.88
CA ARG A 233 -7.78 -3.91 -16.80
C ARG A 233 -8.06 -2.41 -16.95
N THR A 234 -9.15 -2.02 -17.60
CA THR A 234 -9.59 -0.62 -17.71
C THR A 234 -9.87 0.01 -16.34
N THR A 235 -10.22 -0.80 -15.33
CA THR A 235 -10.38 -0.34 -13.93
C THR A 235 -9.06 0.18 -13.37
N PHE A 236 -7.92 -0.40 -13.78
CA PHE A 236 -6.58 -0.06 -13.30
C PHE A 236 -5.93 1.11 -14.05
N ARG A 237 -6.61 1.69 -15.04
CA ARG A 237 -6.12 2.88 -15.75
C ARG A 237 -5.92 4.03 -14.77
N MET A 238 -4.76 4.68 -14.85
CA MET A 238 -4.40 5.85 -14.04
C MET A 238 -5.08 7.13 -14.55
N ASP A 239 -6.39 7.21 -14.34
CA ASP A 239 -7.15 8.44 -14.56
C ASP A 239 -7.36 9.21 -13.24
N LYS A 240 -8.02 10.37 -13.34
CA LYS A 240 -8.31 11.25 -12.19
C LYS A 240 -9.03 10.50 -11.07
N TRP A 241 -9.93 9.58 -11.41
CA TRP A 241 -10.66 8.77 -10.43
C TRP A 241 -9.72 7.81 -9.69
N MET A 242 -8.82 7.12 -10.40
CA MET A 242 -7.82 6.25 -9.78
C MET A 242 -6.87 7.03 -8.86
N ILE A 243 -6.43 8.22 -9.26
CA ILE A 243 -5.50 8.98 -8.43
C ILE A 243 -6.18 9.58 -7.21
N GLN A 244 -7.46 9.96 -7.32
CA GLN A 244 -8.26 10.22 -6.14
C GLN A 244 -8.23 8.97 -5.26
N PHE A 245 -8.58 7.79 -5.78
CA PHE A 245 -8.53 6.52 -5.03
C PHE A 245 -7.20 6.33 -4.27
N LEU A 246 -6.08 6.48 -4.96
CA LEU A 246 -4.73 6.28 -4.41
C LEU A 246 -4.29 7.34 -3.39
N MET A 247 -4.62 8.61 -3.61
CA MET A 247 -4.05 9.74 -2.87
C MET A 247 -4.99 10.33 -1.80
N GLU A 248 -6.31 10.22 -1.99
CA GLU A 248 -7.29 10.76 -1.05
C GLU A 248 -7.82 9.66 -0.13
N TYR A 249 -7.56 9.78 1.18
CA TYR A 249 -7.95 8.78 2.17
C TYR A 249 -9.02 9.24 3.16
N SER A 250 -9.37 10.54 3.15
CA SER A 250 -10.30 11.13 4.12
C SER A 250 -11.70 11.42 3.56
N LYS A 251 -11.93 11.16 2.26
CA LYS A 251 -13.19 11.46 1.57
C LYS A 251 -13.77 10.20 0.93
N PRO A 252 -15.11 10.08 0.84
CA PRO A 252 -15.77 9.12 -0.04
C PRO A 252 -15.23 9.22 -1.48
N LEU A 253 -15.14 8.09 -2.18
CA LEU A 253 -14.91 8.08 -3.63
C LEU A 253 -16.27 8.02 -4.31
N GLU A 254 -16.52 8.92 -5.25
CA GLU A 254 -17.72 8.85 -6.08
C GLU A 254 -17.63 7.65 -7.03
N GLN A 255 -18.77 7.08 -7.44
CA GLN A 255 -18.79 6.03 -8.46
C GLN A 255 -18.09 6.50 -9.73
N ARG A 256 -17.40 5.56 -10.39
CA ARG A 256 -16.71 5.87 -11.65
C ARG A 256 -17.73 6.32 -12.70
N ALA A 257 -17.61 7.57 -13.15
CA ALA A 257 -18.63 8.22 -13.98
C ALA A 257 -18.83 7.54 -15.36
N ASP A 258 -17.81 6.86 -15.88
CA ASP A 258 -17.84 6.09 -17.11
C ASP A 258 -18.48 4.69 -16.95
N LEU A 259 -18.58 4.17 -15.73
CA LEU A 259 -19.21 2.87 -15.40
C LEU A 259 -20.64 3.02 -14.85
N GLN A 260 -21.31 4.14 -15.13
CA GLN A 260 -22.70 4.36 -14.71
C GLN A 260 -23.65 3.39 -15.42
N TYR A 261 -23.98 2.29 -14.73
CA TYR A 261 -25.16 1.50 -15.02
C TYR A 261 -26.42 2.32 -14.69
N ARG A 262 -27.25 2.63 -15.70
CA ARG A 262 -28.63 3.09 -15.47
C ARG A 262 -29.45 1.91 -14.95
N SER A 263 -29.55 1.75 -13.63
CA SER A 263 -30.60 0.92 -13.06
C SER A 263 -31.95 1.65 -13.15
N PRO A 264 -33.07 1.01 -13.49
CA PRO A 264 -34.39 1.64 -13.58
C PRO A 264 -34.96 2.17 -12.24
N ALA A 265 -34.19 2.16 -11.15
CA ALA A 265 -34.64 2.45 -9.79
C ALA A 265 -33.98 3.71 -9.18
N ASP A 266 -33.50 4.63 -10.01
CA ASP A 266 -33.10 5.98 -9.56
C ASP A 266 -34.33 6.78 -9.10
N SER A 267 -34.83 6.47 -7.90
CA SER A 267 -35.76 7.31 -7.18
C SER A 267 -35.76 7.05 -5.68
N THR A 268 -34.59 7.00 -5.04
CA THR A 268 -34.46 7.42 -3.64
C THR A 268 -33.01 7.74 -3.35
N GLY A 269 -32.69 9.04 -3.37
CA GLY A 269 -31.47 9.52 -2.74
C GLY A 269 -31.49 9.15 -1.26
N SER A 270 -30.47 8.43 -0.82
CA SER A 270 -30.20 8.23 0.60
C SER A 270 -28.68 8.25 0.79
N ASN A 271 -28.19 9.34 1.38
CA ASN A 271 -26.91 9.34 2.07
C ASN A 271 -26.96 8.25 3.14
N PHE A 272 -26.31 7.12 2.90
CA PHE A 272 -26.31 6.00 3.84
C PHE A 272 -24.87 5.66 4.25
N TYR A 273 -24.38 6.33 5.29
CA TYR A 273 -23.21 5.90 6.06
C TYR A 273 -23.68 5.48 7.44
N GLU A 274 -24.26 4.28 7.53
CA GLU A 274 -24.43 3.54 8.77
C GLU A 274 -23.44 2.37 8.73
N SER A 275 -22.30 2.52 9.41
CA SER A 275 -21.06 1.75 9.15
C SER A 275 -21.18 0.25 9.44
N ASP A 276 -21.99 -0.16 10.41
CA ASP A 276 -21.97 -1.56 10.88
C ASP A 276 -22.80 -2.53 9.99
N THR A 277 -23.86 -2.04 9.36
CA THR A 277 -24.74 -2.87 8.48
C THR A 277 -24.12 -3.06 7.11
N VAL A 278 -23.45 -2.02 6.58
CA VAL A 278 -22.81 -2.04 5.25
C VAL A 278 -21.57 -2.94 5.23
N VAL A 279 -20.79 -2.98 6.33
CA VAL A 279 -19.59 -3.83 6.43
C VAL A 279 -19.97 -5.32 6.48
N ARG A 280 -20.99 -5.71 7.24
CA ARG A 280 -21.48 -7.10 7.28
C ARG A 280 -22.08 -7.55 5.95
N GLY A 281 -22.82 -6.66 5.28
CA GLY A 281 -23.34 -6.91 3.94
C GLY A 281 -22.21 -7.14 2.93
N TYR A 282 -21.21 -6.26 2.92
CA TYR A 282 -20.07 -6.41 2.01
C TYR A 282 -19.15 -7.58 2.36
N GLU A 283 -18.98 -7.94 3.63
CA GLU A 283 -18.25 -9.16 4.00
C GLU A 283 -18.94 -10.39 3.40
N SER A 284 -20.28 -10.45 3.49
CA SER A 284 -21.05 -11.54 2.89
C SER A 284 -21.02 -11.52 1.35
N GLU A 285 -21.07 -10.35 0.72
CA GLU A 285 -20.96 -10.19 -0.74
C GLU A 285 -19.55 -10.52 -1.24
N PHE A 286 -18.51 -10.08 -0.52
CA PHE A 286 -17.12 -10.39 -0.83
C PHE A 286 -16.86 -11.89 -0.70
N ARG A 287 -17.34 -12.54 0.37
CA ARG A 287 -17.30 -14.01 0.55
C ARG A 287 -18.06 -14.75 -0.54
N GLN A 288 -19.26 -14.29 -0.86
CA GLN A 288 -20.07 -14.89 -1.91
C GLN A 288 -19.36 -14.75 -3.26
N TRP A 289 -18.76 -13.60 -3.54
CA TRP A 289 -18.00 -13.37 -4.75
C TRP A 289 -16.77 -14.28 -4.83
N THR A 290 -15.92 -14.29 -3.80
CA THR A 290 -14.73 -15.15 -3.76
C THR A 290 -15.11 -16.64 -3.82
N SER A 291 -16.26 -17.03 -3.27
CA SER A 291 -16.77 -18.40 -3.36
C SER A 291 -17.32 -18.73 -4.75
N THR A 292 -18.14 -17.86 -5.33
CA THR A 292 -18.86 -18.13 -6.57
C THR A 292 -17.97 -17.97 -7.81
N GLU A 293 -17.12 -16.94 -7.82
CA GLU A 293 -16.27 -16.60 -8.98
C GLU A 293 -14.87 -17.20 -8.88
N LEU A 294 -14.41 -17.55 -7.68
CA LEU A 294 -13.06 -18.09 -7.43
C LEU A 294 -13.06 -19.47 -6.75
N GLY A 295 -14.23 -20.06 -6.49
CA GLY A 295 -14.40 -21.45 -6.08
C GLY A 295 -13.97 -21.80 -4.65
N ILE A 296 -13.92 -20.84 -3.72
CA ILE A 296 -13.34 -21.04 -2.37
C ILE A 296 -14.31 -20.68 -1.24
N ASP A 297 -14.38 -21.55 -0.24
CA ASP A 297 -15.24 -21.39 0.93
C ASP A 297 -14.42 -20.91 2.16
N PHE A 298 -14.99 -19.97 2.93
CA PHE A 298 -14.30 -19.21 3.99
C PHE A 298 -14.79 -19.57 5.41
N GLU A 299 -15.24 -20.82 5.62
CA GLU A 299 -15.62 -21.26 6.97
C GLU A 299 -14.41 -21.19 7.94
N GLY A 300 -14.49 -20.33 8.96
CA GLY A 300 -13.57 -20.31 10.11
C GLY A 300 -12.50 -19.21 10.17
N ALA A 301 -12.38 -18.30 9.19
CA ALA A 301 -11.36 -17.23 9.22
C ALA A 301 -11.74 -15.97 10.02
N TRP A 302 -12.94 -15.95 10.61
CA TRP A 302 -13.61 -14.74 11.11
C TRP A 302 -14.21 -14.86 12.51
N ASP A 303 -14.00 -16.01 13.16
CA ASP A 303 -14.33 -16.23 14.58
C ASP A 303 -13.16 -15.79 15.48
#